data_AF-A0A951EI02-F1
#
_entry.id   AF-A0A951EI02-F1
#
_cell.length_a   1.000
_cell.length_b   1.000
_cell.length_c   1.000
_cell.angle_alpha   90.00
_cell.angle_beta   90.00
_cell.angle_gamma   90.00
#
_symmetry.space_group_name_H-M   'P 1'
#
loop_
_entity.id
_entity.type
_entity.pdbx_description
1 polymer ?
#
loop_
_entity_poly.entity_id
_entity_poly.type
_entity_poly.pdbx_seq_one_letter_code
_entity_poly.pdbx_strand_id
1 'polypeptide(L)'
;RTHGWKGTLMVINAVGHLAEAAWHHPDITASYAWVEVRLQNHAAKGITDKDFELAKKIEEVVQWQPGKMGGALEGTPEKDQRFAYIKYD
;
A
#
# COMPACT_ATOMS: atom_id res chain seq x y z
N ARG A 1 -4.75 -6.68 2.67
CA ARG A 1 -3.86 -7.89 2.81
C ARG A 1 -3.31 -8.27 1.43
N THR A 2 -2.31 -9.14 1.30
CA THR A 2 -1.76 -9.57 -0.02
C THR A 2 -2.00 -11.07 -0.26
N HIS A 3 -1.78 -11.53 -1.50
CA HIS A 3 -1.88 -12.96 -1.83
C HIS A 3 -0.61 -13.77 -1.54
N GLY A 4 0.54 -13.12 -1.36
CA GLY A 4 1.80 -13.80 -1.04
C GLY A 4 3.01 -12.87 -1.09
N TRP A 5 4.20 -13.47 -0.95
CA TRP A 5 5.45 -12.74 -0.71
C TRP A 5 5.77 -11.68 -1.76
N LYS A 6 5.55 -11.99 -3.05
CA LYS A 6 5.72 -11.03 -4.15
C LYS A 6 4.89 -9.76 -3.93
N GLY A 7 3.59 -9.93 -3.66
CA GLY A 7 2.68 -8.80 -3.43
C GLY A 7 3.04 -8.00 -2.19
N THR A 8 3.44 -8.69 -1.11
CA THR A 8 3.94 -8.05 0.12
C THR A 8 5.13 -7.14 -0.17
N LEU A 9 6.17 -7.61 -0.85
CA LEU A 9 7.34 -6.79 -1.18
C LEU A 9 7.02 -5.63 -2.12
N MET A 10 6.13 -5.83 -3.09
CA MET A 10 5.70 -4.75 -3.98
C MET A 10 5.00 -3.62 -3.22
N VAL A 11 4.11 -3.95 -2.27
CA VAL A 11 3.45 -2.97 -1.40
C VAL A 11 4.47 -2.24 -0.53
N ILE A 12 5.40 -2.96 0.10
CA ILE A 12 6.45 -2.36 0.93
C ILE A 12 7.26 -1.35 0.13
N ASN A 13 7.68 -1.71 -1.08
CA ASN A 13 8.48 -0.81 -1.94
C ASN A 13 7.67 0.41 -2.39
N ALA A 14 6.39 0.24 -2.74
CA ALA A 14 5.53 1.36 -3.08
C ALA A 14 5.36 2.32 -1.90
N VAL A 15 5.07 1.80 -0.70
CA VAL A 15 4.97 2.60 0.53
C VAL A 15 6.30 3.30 0.84
N GLY A 16 7.43 2.60 0.74
CA GLY A 16 8.76 3.17 0.96
C GLY A 16 9.09 4.31 0.00
N HIS A 17 8.75 4.15 -1.29
CA HIS A 17 8.91 5.23 -2.27
C HIS A 17 8.06 6.46 -1.95
N LEU A 18 6.77 6.26 -1.61
CA LEU A 18 5.87 7.35 -1.24
C LEU A 18 6.32 8.06 0.04
N ALA A 19 6.78 7.30 1.04
CA ALA A 19 7.31 7.82 2.29
C ALA A 19 8.55 8.69 2.07
N GLU A 20 9.47 8.27 1.20
CA GLU A 20 10.66 9.05 0.86
C GLU A 20 10.29 10.34 0.11
N ALA A 21 9.39 10.26 -0.87
CA ALA A 21 8.89 11.43 -1.58
C ALA A 21 8.19 12.44 -0.65
N ALA A 22 7.52 11.96 0.40
CA ALA A 22 6.86 12.78 1.41
C ALA A 22 7.79 13.26 2.53
N TRP A 23 9.01 12.73 2.62
CA TRP A 23 9.93 12.89 3.75
C TRP A 23 9.23 12.64 5.10
N HIS A 24 8.50 11.54 5.17
CA HIS A 24 7.73 11.11 6.35
C HIS A 24 7.65 9.59 6.37
N HIS A 25 8.42 8.96 7.26
CA HIS A 25 8.64 7.51 7.21
C HIS A 25 7.72 6.76 8.18
N PRO A 26 7.01 5.71 7.72
CA PRO A 26 6.24 4.82 8.58
C PRO A 26 7.12 3.75 9.26
N ASP A 27 6.59 3.16 10.33
CA ASP A 27 7.01 1.84 10.78
C ASP A 27 6.28 0.78 9.95
N ILE A 28 7.02 -0.19 9.39
CA ILE A 28 6.45 -1.27 8.58
C ILE A 28 6.75 -2.62 9.22
N THR A 29 5.70 -3.41 9.47
CA THR A 29 5.82 -4.83 9.81
C THR A 29 5.20 -5.66 8.70
N ALA A 30 5.81 -6.78 8.34
CA ALA A 30 5.29 -7.64 7.27
C ALA A 30 5.56 -9.12 7.52
N SER A 31 4.76 -9.94 6.85
CA SER A 31 4.99 -11.38 6.73
C SER A 31 4.48 -11.86 5.37
N TYR A 32 4.47 -13.17 5.13
CA TYR A 32 4.23 -13.77 3.82
C TYR A 32 3.09 -13.11 3.02
N ALA A 33 1.90 -12.95 3.61
CA ALA A 33 0.70 -12.45 2.92
C ALA A 33 0.09 -11.17 3.55
N TRP A 34 0.90 -10.36 4.23
CA TRP A 34 0.42 -9.10 4.80
C TRP A 34 1.53 -8.08 5.08
N VAL A 35 1.12 -6.82 5.07
CA VAL A 35 1.90 -5.64 5.47
C VAL A 35 1.03 -4.83 6.43
N GLU A 36 1.61 -4.37 7.53
CA GLU A 36 1.06 -3.37 8.44
C GLU A 36 1.93 -2.13 8.31
N VAL A 37 1.29 -0.99 8.07
CA VAL A 37 1.93 0.33 7.97
C VAL A 37 1.43 1.16 9.14
N ARG A 38 2.34 1.62 9.99
CA ARG A 38 2.01 2.48 11.13
C ARG A 38 2.62 3.86 10.90
N LEU A 39 1.77 4.87 10.92
CA LEU A 39 2.16 6.27 10.72
C LEU A 39 2.05 7.02 12.04
N GLN A 40 3.11 7.73 12.39
CA GLN A 40 3.15 8.66 13.50
C GLN A 40 4.25 9.70 13.24
N ASN A 41 3.97 10.96 13.53
CA ASN A 41 5.00 11.98 13.53
C ASN A 41 5.85 11.88 14.82
N HIS A 42 7.06 11.34 14.68
CA HIS A 42 7.99 11.17 15.81
C HIS A 42 8.42 12.50 16.44
N ALA A 43 8.56 13.58 15.64
CA ALA A 43 8.92 14.89 16.15
C ALA A 43 7.80 15.51 16.99
N ALA A 44 6.55 15.34 16.56
CA ALA A 44 5.37 15.80 17.29
C ALA A 44 4.94 14.83 18.41
N LYS A 45 5.52 13.63 18.46
CA LYS A 45 5.11 12.53 19.35
C LYS A 45 3.61 12.24 19.28
N GLY A 46 3.04 12.32 18.08
CA GLY A 46 1.60 12.19 17.86
C GLY A 46 1.23 12.11 16.38
N ILE A 47 -0.07 12.07 16.12
CA ILE A 47 -0.63 12.08 14.76
C ILE A 47 -0.79 13.52 14.29
N THR A 48 -0.42 13.77 13.04
CA THR A 48 -0.47 15.06 12.37
C THR A 48 -1.05 14.90 10.97
N ASP A 49 -1.30 16.03 10.28
CA ASP A 49 -1.81 16.02 8.90
C ASP A 49 -0.91 15.25 7.93
N LYS A 50 0.41 15.21 8.19
CA LYS A 50 1.37 14.40 7.40
C LYS A 50 1.01 12.92 7.39
N ASP A 51 0.57 12.40 8.54
CA ASP A 51 0.19 11.00 8.68
C ASP A 51 -1.07 10.71 7.85
N PHE A 52 -2.05 11.60 7.90
CA PHE A 52 -3.28 11.47 7.12
C PHE A 52 -3.05 11.61 5.61
N GLU A 53 -2.23 12.57 5.20
CA GLU A 53 -1.88 12.78 3.78
C GLU A 53 -1.14 11.58 3.19
N LEU A 54 -0.13 11.06 3.91
CA LEU A 54 0.62 9.89 3.44
C LEU A 54 -0.26 8.64 3.44
N ALA A 55 -1.08 8.42 4.48
CA ALA A 55 -2.04 7.31 4.52
C ALA A 55 -2.98 7.34 3.31
N LYS A 56 -3.56 8.52 3.01
CA LYS A 56 -4.44 8.69 1.85
C LYS A 56 -3.74 8.36 0.55
N LYS A 57 -2.47 8.78 0.38
CA LYS A 57 -1.72 8.50 -0.85
C LYS A 57 -1.37 7.02 -0.99
N ILE A 58 -1.04 6.34 0.12
CA ILE A 58 -0.81 4.89 0.14
C ILE A 58 -2.08 4.16 -0.28
N GLU A 59 -3.24 4.51 0.29
CA GLU A 59 -4.52 3.91 -0.07
C GLU A 59 -4.83 4.12 -1.55
N GLU A 60 -4.70 5.34 -2.06
CA GLU A 60 -4.92 5.66 -3.48
C GLU A 60 -4.07 4.77 -4.41
N VAL A 61 -2.78 4.57 -4.09
CA VAL A 61 -1.85 3.82 -4.94
C VAL A 61 -2.04 2.30 -4.79
N VAL A 62 -2.15 1.80 -3.57
CA VAL A 62 -2.20 0.35 -3.29
C VAL A 62 -3.58 -0.23 -3.64
N GLN A 63 -4.66 0.52 -3.40
CA GLN A 63 -6.02 0.07 -3.68
C GLN A 63 -6.50 0.39 -5.09
N TRP A 64 -5.63 0.95 -5.93
CA TRP A 64 -6.00 1.31 -7.29
C TRP A 64 -6.44 0.08 -8.09
N GLN A 65 -7.69 0.08 -8.54
CA GLN A 65 -8.32 -1.00 -9.30
C GLN A 65 -8.75 -0.47 -10.67
N PRO A 66 -7.84 -0.40 -11.66
CA PRO A 66 -8.14 0.20 -12.96
C PRO A 66 -9.32 -0.46 -13.68
N GLY A 67 -9.48 -1.78 -13.55
CA GLY A 67 -10.60 -2.53 -14.16
C GLY A 67 -11.99 -2.12 -13.66
N LYS A 68 -12.09 -1.47 -12.50
CA LYS A 68 -13.36 -0.95 -11.96
C LYS A 68 -13.67 0.48 -12.42
N MET A 69 -12.77 1.14 -13.16
CA MET A 69 -12.90 2.54 -13.56
C MET A 69 -13.48 2.74 -14.98
N GLY A 70 -13.78 1.67 -15.71
CA GLY A 70 -14.35 1.76 -17.07
C GLY A 70 -13.37 2.22 -18.16
N GLY A 71 -12.06 2.19 -17.88
CA GLY A 71 -11.00 2.50 -18.83
C GLY A 71 -10.49 1.30 -19.63
N ALA A 72 -9.38 1.48 -20.34
CA ALA A 72 -8.76 0.43 -21.18
C ALA A 72 -7.92 -0.60 -20.39
N LEU A 73 -7.70 -0.38 -19.09
CA LEU A 73 -6.83 -1.21 -18.26
C LEU A 73 -7.65 -2.21 -17.44
N GLU A 74 -7.29 -3.49 -17.52
CA GLU A 74 -8.05 -4.59 -16.90
C GLU A 74 -7.73 -4.80 -15.41
N GLY A 75 -6.49 -4.51 -14.98
CA GLY A 75 -6.01 -4.80 -13.62
C GLY A 75 -5.44 -6.22 -13.46
N THR A 76 -5.11 -6.61 -12.23
CA THR A 76 -4.53 -7.92 -11.94
C THR A 76 -5.58 -9.04 -11.95
N PRO A 77 -5.31 -10.23 -12.52
CA PRO A 77 -6.26 -11.34 -12.50
C PRO A 77 -6.54 -11.87 -11.08
N GLU A 78 -7.77 -11.70 -10.58
CA GLU A 78 -8.14 -12.11 -9.20
C GLU A 78 -8.38 -13.62 -9.06
N LYS A 79 -8.83 -14.28 -10.14
CA LYS A 79 -9.18 -15.71 -10.13
C LYS A 79 -7.98 -16.65 -10.30
N ASP A 80 -6.84 -16.14 -10.75
CA ASP A 80 -5.60 -16.91 -10.90
C ASP A 80 -4.62 -16.54 -9.78
N GLN A 81 -4.44 -17.45 -8.83
CA GLN A 81 -3.58 -17.24 -7.67
C GLN A 81 -2.11 -16.96 -8.02
N ARG A 82 -1.65 -17.34 -9.23
CA ARG A 82 -0.28 -17.04 -9.69
C ARG A 82 -0.07 -15.54 -9.91
N PHE A 83 -1.15 -14.82 -10.25
CA PHE A 83 -1.11 -13.41 -10.62
C PHE A 83 -1.85 -12.49 -9.64
N ALA A 84 -2.67 -13.05 -8.75
CA ALA A 84 -3.36 -12.30 -7.71
C ALA A 84 -2.39 -11.46 -6.85
N TYR A 85 -2.79 -10.24 -6.52
CA TYR A 85 -1.91 -9.22 -5.93
C TYR A 85 -2.37 -8.78 -4.53
N ILE A 86 -3.38 -7.91 -4.47
CA ILE A 86 -4.02 -7.46 -3.22
C ILE A 86 -5.29 -8.28 -3.00
N LYS A 87 -5.53 -8.65 -1.74
CA LYS A 87 -6.84 -9.12 -1.30
C LYS A 87 -7.66 -7.89 -0.99
N TYR A 88 -8.48 -7.48 -1.96
CA TYR A 88 -9.46 -6.42 -1.80
C TYR A 88 -10.61 -6.97 -0.96
N ASP A 89 -10.84 -6.35 0.20
CA ASP A 89 -11.91 -6.64 1.14
C ASP A 89 -13.30 -6.30 0.57
#